data_AF-A0A0G1VXS4-F1
#
_entry.id   AF-A0A0G1VXS4-F1
#
_cell.length_a   1.000
_cell.length_b   1.000
_cell.length_c   1.000
_cell.angle_alpha   90.00
_cell.angle_beta   90.00
_cell.angle_gamma   90.00
#
_symmetry.space_group_name_H-M   'P 1'
#
loop_
_entity.id
_entity.type
_entity.pdbx_description
1 polymer ?
#
loop_
_entity_poly.entity_id
_entity_poly.type
_entity_poly.pdbx_seq_one_letter_code
_entity_poly.pdbx_strand_id
1 'polypeptide(L)'
;MAIDILATPQATTEKRTHFIDFTLDLPAGVSVSSAVAGTVTFPTSGTAALSVGAIAANVVPLTVTNPAPAGDYLVSVTATLSDTETIVAYLRIPAVWKTVRAGMDYLIAALRGMTDAGYDDFRVAGAPYWSDKHLQDFLDKYRDDFIEEELFPVQQYRNGTVYYQDYRSQYGNLEGIASGTAVFKLDNSGGTNMPGTMWTADYPRGMISFVNDTLGSSMMLTGRSYDLNAAAAEVWRYKLANAAKMYTFSAGGQSFQRREFTENCRYMAEYYEGLAAPTIVSLYRGDSIP
;
A
#
# COMPACT_ATOMS: atom_id res chain seq x y z
N MET A 1 -3.23 2.81 37.87
CA MET A 1 -1.88 2.99 37.29
C MET A 1 -2.06 3.20 35.80
N ALA A 2 -1.38 4.17 35.19
CA ALA A 2 -1.48 4.40 33.75
C ALA A 2 -0.30 3.72 33.06
N ILE A 3 -0.60 2.84 32.10
CA ILE A 3 0.41 2.17 31.27
C ILE A 3 0.69 3.08 30.08
N ASP A 4 1.94 3.49 29.84
CA ASP A 4 2.31 4.29 28.66
C ASP A 4 3.09 3.41 27.68
N ILE A 5 2.57 3.25 26.47
CA ILE A 5 3.08 2.35 25.44
C ILE A 5 3.44 3.16 24.21
N LEU A 6 4.69 3.08 23.77
CA LEU A 6 5.11 3.66 22.50
C LEU A 6 4.85 2.66 21.37
N ALA A 7 3.94 3.01 20.47
CA ALA A 7 3.65 2.23 19.27
C ALA A 7 4.72 2.42 18.19
N THR A 8 4.76 1.49 17.24
CA THR A 8 5.50 1.68 16.00
C THR A 8 4.90 2.84 15.19
N PRO A 9 5.74 3.66 14.52
CA PRO A 9 5.25 4.76 13.69
C PRO A 9 4.25 4.27 12.64
N GLN A 10 3.16 5.02 12.47
CA GLN A 10 2.06 4.74 11.55
C GLN A 10 2.00 5.85 10.49
N ALA A 11 1.69 5.53 9.24
CA ALA A 11 1.49 6.57 8.23
C ALA A 11 0.14 7.29 8.43
N THR A 12 0.06 8.57 8.04
CA THR A 12 -1.16 9.38 8.23
C THR A 12 -2.40 8.87 7.48
N THR A 13 -2.21 8.00 6.49
CA THR A 13 -3.28 7.36 5.69
C THR A 13 -3.40 5.86 5.95
N GLU A 14 -2.66 5.33 6.93
CA GLU A 14 -2.64 3.90 7.22
C GLU A 14 -3.76 3.53 8.19
N LYS A 15 -4.33 2.33 7.98
CA LYS A 15 -5.13 1.62 8.96
C LYS A 15 -4.28 0.52 9.61
N ARG A 16 -4.04 0.61 10.91
CA ARG A 16 -3.24 -0.37 11.66
C ARG A 16 -3.94 -0.78 12.95
N THR A 17 -3.84 -2.06 13.29
CA THR A 17 -4.27 -2.61 14.58
C THR A 17 -3.06 -2.78 15.49
N HIS A 18 -3.13 -2.14 16.66
CA HIS A 18 -2.15 -2.24 17.74
C HIS A 18 -2.71 -3.14 18.84
N PHE A 19 -1.88 -3.98 19.45
CA PHE A 19 -2.30 -4.92 20.48
C PHE A 19 -1.76 -4.47 21.83
N ILE A 20 -2.66 -4.16 22.76
CA ILE A 20 -2.32 -3.73 24.12
C ILE A 20 -2.54 -4.92 25.05
N ASP A 21 -1.46 -5.45 25.62
CA ASP A 21 -1.51 -6.58 26.54
C ASP A 21 -1.53 -6.09 27.99
N PHE A 22 -2.59 -6.43 28.73
CA PHE A 22 -2.75 -6.09 30.14
C PHE A 22 -2.28 -7.21 31.09
N THR A 23 -1.80 -8.35 30.58
CA THR A 23 -1.59 -9.58 31.38
C THR A 23 -0.71 -9.38 32.61
N LEU A 24 0.29 -8.50 32.55
CA LEU A 24 1.20 -8.23 33.67
C LEU A 24 0.67 -7.17 34.66
N ASP A 25 -0.36 -6.42 34.26
CA ASP A 25 -0.90 -5.29 35.03
C ASP A 25 -2.21 -5.64 35.74
N LEU A 26 -2.69 -6.88 35.60
CA LEU A 26 -3.94 -7.35 36.20
C LEU A 26 -3.71 -7.96 37.59
N PRO A 27 -4.61 -7.70 38.56
CA PRO A 27 -4.67 -8.48 39.78
C PRO A 27 -4.88 -9.98 39.49
N ALA A 28 -4.40 -10.84 40.40
CA ALA A 28 -4.55 -12.29 40.23
C ALA A 28 -6.03 -12.70 40.13
N GLY A 29 -6.38 -13.44 39.08
CA GLY A 29 -7.74 -13.91 38.82
C GLY A 29 -8.67 -12.89 38.15
N VAL A 30 -8.17 -11.70 37.81
CA VAL A 30 -8.93 -10.66 37.10
C VAL A 30 -8.60 -10.72 35.60
N SER A 31 -9.60 -10.45 34.77
CA SER A 31 -9.47 -10.43 33.30
C SER A 31 -10.08 -9.15 32.71
N VAL A 32 -9.68 -8.80 31.49
CA VAL A 32 -10.28 -7.68 30.76
C VAL A 32 -11.62 -8.12 30.17
N SER A 33 -12.72 -7.49 30.59
CA SER A 33 -14.09 -7.83 30.17
C SER A 33 -14.57 -7.01 28.97
N SER A 34 -14.15 -5.75 28.89
CA SER A 34 -14.43 -4.85 27.76
C SER A 34 -13.38 -3.75 27.69
N ALA A 35 -13.29 -3.05 26.56
CA ALA A 35 -12.43 -1.90 26.43
C ALA A 35 -13.04 -0.87 25.47
N VAL A 36 -12.80 0.40 25.76
CA VAL A 36 -13.26 1.52 24.95
C VAL A 36 -12.07 2.39 24.61
N ALA A 37 -11.94 2.75 23.33
CA ALA A 37 -10.97 3.74 22.90
C ALA A 37 -11.48 5.14 23.25
N GLY A 38 -10.70 5.87 24.04
CA GLY A 38 -11.01 7.19 24.52
C GLY A 38 -10.44 8.31 23.64
N THR A 39 -10.32 9.48 24.25
CA THR A 39 -9.88 10.72 23.57
C THR A 39 -8.48 10.59 23.01
N VAL A 40 -8.31 11.01 21.76
CA VAL A 40 -7.01 11.21 21.15
C VAL A 40 -6.54 12.63 21.47
N THR A 41 -5.37 12.76 22.09
CA THR A 41 -4.66 14.04 22.04
C THR A 41 -3.96 14.10 20.70
N PHE A 42 -4.44 15.01 19.86
CA PHE A 42 -3.93 15.19 18.50
C PHE A 42 -2.79 16.22 18.47
N PRO A 43 -1.87 16.12 17.50
CA PRO A 43 -1.21 17.32 16.97
C PRO A 43 -2.30 18.31 16.55
N THR A 44 -2.10 19.61 16.75
CA THR A 44 -3.12 20.65 16.55
C THR A 44 -3.99 20.38 15.31
N SER A 45 -5.32 20.24 15.50
CA SER A 45 -6.35 19.96 14.46
C SER A 45 -6.42 18.53 13.86
N GLY A 46 -5.81 17.52 14.48
CA GLY A 46 -5.85 16.15 13.96
C GLY A 46 -7.17 15.39 14.09
N THR A 47 -7.29 14.34 13.28
CA THR A 47 -8.35 13.34 13.28
C THR A 47 -7.75 11.94 13.18
N ALA A 48 -8.41 10.96 13.78
CA ALA A 48 -8.14 9.53 13.64
C ALA A 48 -9.42 8.78 14.00
N ALA A 49 -9.80 7.78 13.21
CA ALA A 49 -10.90 6.90 13.59
C ALA A 49 -10.36 5.73 14.41
N LEU A 50 -11.00 5.47 15.56
CA LEU A 50 -10.61 4.43 16.49
C LEU A 50 -11.69 3.36 16.58
N SER A 51 -11.28 2.09 16.64
CA SER A 51 -12.17 1.00 17.02
C SER A 51 -11.44 -0.05 17.85
N VAL A 52 -12.13 -0.58 18.86
CA VAL A 52 -11.64 -1.71 19.66
C VAL A 52 -12.23 -2.99 19.08
N GLY A 53 -11.36 -3.97 18.78
CA GLY A 53 -11.77 -5.29 18.30
C GLY A 53 -12.11 -6.26 19.44
N ALA A 54 -12.30 -7.54 19.10
CA ALA A 54 -12.57 -8.58 20.09
C ALA A 54 -11.35 -8.82 21.00
N ILE A 55 -11.57 -8.81 22.31
CA ILE A 55 -10.53 -9.02 23.32
C ILE A 55 -10.22 -10.52 23.41
N ALA A 56 -8.94 -10.86 23.41
CA ALA A 56 -8.47 -12.24 23.54
C ALA A 56 -7.35 -12.31 24.59
N ALA A 57 -7.52 -13.14 25.62
CA ALA A 57 -6.51 -13.36 26.67
C ALA A 57 -5.94 -12.06 27.27
N ASN A 58 -6.81 -11.10 27.64
CA ASN A 58 -6.43 -9.77 28.17
C ASN A 58 -5.70 -8.85 27.18
N VAL A 59 -5.61 -9.23 25.91
CA VAL A 59 -5.07 -8.39 24.84
C VAL A 59 -6.22 -7.63 24.17
N VAL A 60 -6.11 -6.30 24.18
CA VAL A 60 -7.07 -5.39 23.55
C VAL A 60 -6.54 -4.95 22.18
N PRO A 61 -7.16 -5.36 21.07
CA PRO A 61 -6.80 -4.86 19.75
C PRO A 61 -7.43 -3.49 19.49
N LEU A 62 -6.61 -2.46 19.34
CA LEU A 62 -7.00 -1.10 18.97
C LEU A 62 -6.65 -0.82 17.51
N THR A 63 -7.66 -0.61 16.67
CA THR A 63 -7.46 -0.19 15.28
C THR A 63 -7.51 1.32 15.17
N VAL A 64 -6.45 1.90 14.61
CA VAL A 64 -6.35 3.34 14.31
C VAL A 64 -6.33 3.52 12.81
N THR A 65 -7.27 4.31 12.29
CA THR A 65 -7.43 4.57 10.86
C THR A 65 -7.19 6.04 10.57
N ASN A 66 -6.30 6.32 9.61
CA ASN A 66 -5.99 7.64 9.09
C ASN A 66 -5.62 8.69 10.16
N PRO A 67 -4.57 8.47 10.97
CA PRO A 67 -4.12 9.47 11.94
C PRO A 67 -3.47 10.66 11.21
N ALA A 68 -4.24 11.72 10.91
CA ALA A 68 -3.77 12.89 10.18
C ALA A 68 -4.08 14.20 10.92
N PRO A 69 -3.20 15.23 10.92
CA PRO A 69 -1.90 15.31 10.25
C PRO A 69 -0.80 14.51 10.98
N ALA A 70 0.43 14.49 10.48
CA ALA A 70 1.50 13.82 11.22
C ALA A 70 1.80 14.49 12.57
N GLY A 71 2.37 13.70 13.47
CA GLY A 71 2.76 14.09 14.83
C GLY A 71 2.46 12.96 15.80
N ASP A 72 2.61 13.22 17.09
CA ASP A 72 2.35 12.20 18.09
C ASP A 72 0.87 12.18 18.49
N TYR A 73 0.24 11.02 18.30
CA TYR A 73 -1.13 10.75 18.70
C TYR A 73 -1.10 10.02 20.03
N LEU A 74 -1.67 10.61 21.07
CA LEU A 74 -1.84 9.91 22.35
C LEU A 74 -3.27 9.40 22.43
N VAL A 75 -3.46 8.09 22.32
CA VAL A 75 -4.77 7.44 22.40
C VAL A 75 -4.93 6.82 23.78
N SER A 76 -5.99 7.17 24.51
CA SER A 76 -6.34 6.45 25.73
C SER A 76 -7.20 5.21 25.40
N VAL A 77 -6.98 4.12 26.12
CA VAL A 77 -7.81 2.92 26.09
C VAL A 77 -8.19 2.61 27.53
N THR A 78 -9.49 2.67 27.81
CA THR A 78 -10.02 2.31 29.13
C THR A 78 -10.52 0.87 29.06
N ALA A 79 -9.81 -0.03 29.73
CA ALA A 79 -10.19 -1.43 29.91
C ALA A 79 -11.05 -1.55 31.17
N THR A 80 -12.24 -2.13 31.05
CA THR A 80 -13.06 -2.55 32.19
C THR A 80 -12.70 -3.99 32.52
N LEU A 81 -12.47 -4.26 33.78
CA LEU A 81 -12.08 -5.57 34.28
C LEU A 81 -13.31 -6.42 34.65
N SER A 82 -13.09 -7.70 34.92
CA SER A 82 -14.15 -8.63 35.35
C SER A 82 -14.73 -8.33 36.73
N ASP A 83 -14.01 -7.56 37.55
CA ASP A 83 -14.43 -7.08 38.87
C ASP A 83 -15.02 -5.66 38.85
N THR A 84 -15.29 -5.12 37.66
CA THR A 84 -15.80 -3.76 37.39
C THR A 84 -14.82 -2.62 37.60
N GLU A 85 -13.58 -2.89 38.04
CA GLU A 85 -12.54 -1.86 38.06
C GLU A 85 -12.15 -1.45 36.63
N THR A 86 -11.51 -0.29 36.51
CA THR A 86 -11.03 0.20 35.21
C THR A 86 -9.54 0.49 35.24
N ILE A 87 -8.85 0.12 34.17
CA ILE A 87 -7.44 0.44 33.93
C ILE A 87 -7.38 1.28 32.66
N VAL A 88 -6.54 2.32 32.68
CA VAL A 88 -6.30 3.16 31.51
C VAL A 88 -4.89 2.91 30.99
N ALA A 89 -4.79 2.54 29.72
CA ALA A 89 -3.55 2.54 28.96
C ALA A 89 -3.51 3.74 28.03
N TYR A 90 -2.34 4.34 27.85
CA TYR A 90 -2.04 5.35 26.87
C TYR A 90 -1.15 4.73 25.80
N LEU A 91 -1.59 4.81 24.55
CA LEU A 91 -0.81 4.40 23.39
C LEU A 91 -0.35 5.66 22.66
N ARG A 92 0.95 5.91 22.67
CA ARG A 92 1.58 6.97 21.89
C ARG A 92 1.94 6.45 20.50
N ILE A 93 1.31 6.98 19.47
CA ILE A 93 1.50 6.59 18.07
C ILE A 93 2.14 7.75 17.31
N PRO A 94 3.40 7.63 16.88
CA PRO A 94 4.01 8.59 15.99
C PRO A 94 3.37 8.47 14.59
N ALA A 95 2.50 9.39 14.22
CA ALA A 95 2.01 9.51 12.86
C ALA A 95 3.05 10.26 12.02
N VAL A 96 3.44 9.72 10.87
CA VAL A 96 4.44 10.33 9.98
C VAL A 96 3.84 10.73 8.62
N TRP A 97 4.19 11.91 8.12
CA TRP A 97 3.77 12.41 6.80
C TRP A 97 4.36 11.53 5.72
N LYS A 98 3.56 10.61 5.19
CA LYS A 98 3.83 9.97 3.92
C LYS A 98 2.52 9.72 3.22
N THR A 99 1.90 10.80 2.73
CA THR A 99 0.68 10.69 1.94
C THR A 99 0.99 9.93 0.67
N VAL A 100 0.42 8.74 0.58
CA VAL A 100 0.39 7.92 -0.63
C VAL A 100 -0.85 8.31 -1.42
N ARG A 101 -0.77 8.26 -2.75
CA ARG A 101 -1.94 8.49 -3.61
C ARG A 101 -2.95 7.36 -3.41
N ALA A 102 -4.22 7.72 -3.24
CA ALA A 102 -5.25 6.78 -2.79
C ALA A 102 -5.45 5.58 -3.73
N GLY A 103 -5.22 5.74 -5.05
CA GLY A 103 -5.30 4.66 -6.03
C GLY A 103 -4.05 3.78 -6.16
N MET A 104 -3.03 3.95 -5.30
CA MET A 104 -1.76 3.20 -5.35
C MET A 104 -1.70 2.02 -4.37
N ASP A 105 -2.73 1.82 -3.55
CA ASP A 105 -2.75 0.84 -2.46
C ASP A 105 -2.36 -0.58 -2.92
N TYR A 106 -2.99 -1.08 -3.98
CA TYR A 106 -2.77 -2.43 -4.47
C TYR A 106 -1.40 -2.57 -5.16
N LEU A 107 -0.91 -1.52 -5.84
CA LEU A 107 0.40 -1.51 -6.49
C LEU A 107 1.53 -1.56 -5.45
N ILE A 108 1.37 -0.80 -4.37
CA ILE A 108 2.31 -0.77 -3.26
C ILE A 108 2.30 -2.12 -2.52
N ALA A 109 1.12 -2.68 -2.27
CA ALA A 109 0.99 -4.01 -1.67
C ALA A 109 1.67 -5.09 -2.54
N ALA A 110 1.46 -5.06 -3.86
CA ALA A 110 2.09 -5.96 -4.80
C ALA A 110 3.62 -5.81 -4.80
N LEU A 111 4.14 -4.58 -4.94
CA LEU A 111 5.57 -4.31 -4.92
C LEU A 111 6.20 -4.75 -3.59
N ARG A 112 5.53 -4.50 -2.47
CA ARG A 112 5.98 -4.93 -1.14
C ARG A 112 6.09 -6.46 -1.07
N GLY A 113 5.08 -7.18 -1.58
CA GLY A 113 5.10 -8.65 -1.63
C GLY A 113 6.20 -9.21 -2.54
N MET A 114 6.48 -8.57 -3.67
CA MET A 114 7.55 -8.96 -4.60
C MET A 114 8.95 -8.75 -4.03
N THR A 115 9.10 -7.80 -3.11
CA THR A 115 10.42 -7.35 -2.62
C THR A 115 10.69 -7.75 -1.17
N ASP A 116 9.70 -8.37 -0.52
CA ASP A 116 9.71 -8.65 0.91
C ASP A 116 10.16 -7.41 1.69
N ALA A 117 9.64 -6.23 1.32
CA ALA A 117 10.08 -4.97 1.92
C ALA A 117 9.30 -4.77 3.22
N GLY A 118 9.77 -5.35 4.33
CA GLY A 118 9.16 -5.18 5.65
C GLY A 118 9.42 -3.79 6.21
N TYR A 119 8.48 -3.28 7.02
CA TYR A 119 8.63 -1.98 7.70
C TYR A 119 9.84 -1.94 8.63
N ASP A 120 10.22 -3.08 9.22
CA ASP A 120 11.31 -3.17 10.18
C ASP A 120 12.65 -3.62 9.58
N ASP A 121 12.69 -4.04 8.32
CA ASP A 121 13.90 -4.58 7.68
C ASP A 121 15.06 -3.57 7.63
N PHE A 122 14.72 -2.30 7.45
CA PHE A 122 15.72 -1.25 7.31
C PHE A 122 15.23 0.05 7.92
N ARG A 123 16.08 0.66 8.75
CA ARG A 123 15.83 1.94 9.38
C ARG A 123 16.92 2.95 9.05
N VAL A 124 16.51 4.18 8.76
CA VAL A 124 17.41 5.32 8.57
C VAL A 124 17.07 6.36 9.63
N ALA A 125 18.07 6.76 10.42
CA ALA A 125 17.89 7.67 11.56
C ALA A 125 16.76 7.20 12.53
N GLY A 126 16.65 5.88 12.76
CA GLY A 126 15.66 5.28 13.65
C GLY A 126 14.26 5.06 13.03
N ALA A 127 13.96 5.63 11.87
CA ALA A 127 12.67 5.50 11.20
C ALA A 127 12.67 4.36 10.16
N PRO A 128 11.57 3.59 10.02
CA PRO A 128 11.35 2.65 8.92
C PRO A 128 11.64 3.26 7.54
N TYR A 129 12.55 2.66 6.79
CA TYR A 129 12.81 3.09 5.42
C TYR A 129 11.76 2.53 4.46
N TRP A 130 11.34 1.27 4.54
CA TRP A 130 10.37 0.70 3.59
C TRP A 130 8.91 1.09 3.90
N SER A 131 8.65 2.39 4.03
CA SER A 131 7.30 2.97 4.08
C SER A 131 6.62 2.96 2.71
N ASP A 132 5.28 2.97 2.69
CA ASP A 132 4.49 2.94 1.46
C ASP A 132 4.84 4.07 0.48
N LYS A 133 5.08 5.29 0.95
CA LYS A 133 5.51 6.39 0.07
C LYS A 133 6.90 6.17 -0.54
N HIS A 134 7.83 5.48 0.13
CA HIS A 134 9.11 5.15 -0.56
C HIS A 134 8.86 4.13 -1.66
N LEU A 135 8.00 3.13 -1.42
CA LEU A 135 7.61 2.20 -2.47
C LEU A 135 6.88 2.91 -3.61
N GLN A 136 6.01 3.88 -3.31
CA GLN A 136 5.42 4.74 -4.33
C GLN A 136 6.47 5.54 -5.11
N ASP A 137 7.51 6.06 -4.44
CA ASP A 137 8.60 6.77 -5.10
C ASP A 137 9.43 5.87 -6.03
N PHE A 138 9.57 4.58 -5.71
CA PHE A 138 10.14 3.59 -6.63
C PHE A 138 9.21 3.33 -7.83
N LEU A 139 7.90 3.17 -7.59
CA LEU A 139 6.91 3.02 -8.66
C LEU A 139 6.92 4.24 -9.60
N ASP A 140 6.96 5.45 -9.04
CA ASP A 140 6.93 6.70 -9.80
C ASP A 140 8.08 6.87 -10.79
N LYS A 141 9.22 6.21 -10.58
CA LYS A 141 10.34 6.21 -11.54
C LYS A 141 10.06 5.38 -12.79
N TYR A 142 9.20 4.38 -12.68
CA TYR A 142 8.85 3.43 -13.74
C TYR A 142 7.39 3.57 -14.13
N ARG A 143 6.91 4.82 -14.11
CA ARG A 143 5.56 5.20 -14.47
C ARG A 143 5.49 5.54 -15.95
N ASP A 144 4.44 5.06 -16.60
CA ASP A 144 4.07 5.46 -17.95
C ASP A 144 2.70 6.16 -17.92
N ASP A 145 2.63 7.35 -18.52
CA ASP A 145 1.42 8.17 -18.57
C ASP A 145 0.84 8.10 -19.98
N PHE A 146 -0.44 7.79 -20.11
CA PHE A 146 -1.11 7.70 -21.41
C PHE A 146 -2.44 8.48 -21.39
N ILE A 147 -2.79 9.03 -22.54
CA ILE A 147 -3.94 9.92 -22.70
C ILE A 147 -4.79 9.39 -23.84
N GLU A 148 -6.10 9.29 -23.58
CA GLU A 148 -7.13 8.93 -24.57
C GLU A 148 -6.78 7.67 -25.40
N GLU A 149 -6.28 6.63 -24.72
CA GLU A 149 -6.09 5.31 -25.32
C GLU A 149 -7.45 4.70 -25.68
N GLU A 150 -7.64 4.31 -26.93
CA GLU A 150 -8.82 3.55 -27.34
C GLU A 150 -8.76 2.13 -26.78
N LEU A 151 -9.77 1.76 -25.99
CA LEU A 151 -9.88 0.43 -25.42
C LEU A 151 -10.40 -0.58 -26.45
N PHE A 152 -9.84 -1.80 -26.41
CA PHE A 152 -10.26 -2.90 -27.27
C PHE A 152 -11.53 -3.57 -26.73
N PRO A 153 -12.67 -3.51 -27.45
CA PRO A 153 -13.89 -4.18 -27.03
C PRO A 153 -13.74 -5.71 -27.16
N VAL A 154 -14.16 -6.43 -26.13
CA VAL A 154 -14.16 -7.90 -26.12
C VAL A 154 -15.56 -8.40 -26.43
N GLN A 155 -15.69 -9.06 -27.57
CA GLN A 155 -16.95 -9.64 -28.00
C GLN A 155 -17.32 -10.86 -27.15
N GLN A 156 -18.54 -10.87 -26.63
CA GLN A 156 -19.11 -11.99 -25.90
C GLN A 156 -20.38 -12.50 -26.60
N TYR A 157 -20.62 -13.81 -26.56
CA TYR A 157 -21.84 -14.42 -27.11
C TYR A 157 -22.66 -15.02 -25.97
N ARG A 158 -23.93 -14.60 -25.84
CA ARG A 158 -24.89 -15.16 -24.88
C ARG A 158 -26.24 -15.34 -25.56
N ASN A 159 -26.78 -16.57 -25.53
CA ASN A 159 -28.07 -16.92 -26.11
C ASN A 159 -28.27 -16.47 -27.58
N GLY A 160 -27.21 -16.51 -28.39
CA GLY A 160 -27.26 -16.10 -29.80
C GLY A 160 -27.16 -14.59 -30.05
N THR A 161 -27.06 -13.77 -29.00
CA THR A 161 -26.84 -12.32 -29.08
C THR A 161 -25.39 -11.97 -28.74
N VAL A 162 -24.84 -10.99 -29.46
CA VAL A 162 -23.51 -10.43 -29.21
C VAL A 162 -23.60 -9.32 -28.18
N TYR A 163 -22.68 -9.31 -27.22
CA TYR A 163 -22.55 -8.30 -26.17
C TYR A 163 -21.11 -7.78 -26.11
N TYR A 164 -20.97 -6.50 -25.76
CA TYR A 164 -19.69 -5.84 -25.51
C TYR A 164 -19.72 -5.20 -24.12
N GLN A 165 -19.45 -6.00 -23.11
CA GLN A 165 -19.39 -5.54 -21.71
C GLN A 165 -17.95 -5.37 -21.22
N ASP A 166 -17.01 -6.13 -21.76
CA ASP A 166 -15.61 -6.08 -21.34
C ASP A 166 -14.75 -5.37 -22.37
N TYR A 167 -13.85 -4.53 -21.87
CA TYR A 167 -12.92 -3.73 -22.64
C TYR A 167 -11.51 -3.93 -22.06
N ARG A 168 -10.50 -3.91 -22.92
CA ARG A 168 -9.10 -4.09 -22.52
C ARG A 168 -8.26 -2.91 -22.95
N SER A 169 -7.46 -2.40 -22.01
CA SER A 169 -6.32 -1.54 -22.29
C SER A 169 -5.13 -2.40 -22.73
N GLN A 170 -4.22 -1.81 -23.49
CA GLN A 170 -2.90 -2.37 -23.75
C GLN A 170 -1.98 -2.29 -22.52
N TYR A 171 -2.34 -1.47 -21.53
CA TYR A 171 -1.63 -1.28 -20.28
C TYR A 171 -2.28 -2.06 -19.13
N GLY A 172 -1.45 -2.66 -18.26
CA GLY A 172 -1.86 -3.22 -16.98
C GLY A 172 -1.37 -2.37 -15.81
N ASN A 173 -1.50 -2.87 -14.58
CA ASN A 173 -1.00 -2.23 -13.36
C ASN A 173 -1.34 -0.72 -13.28
N LEU A 174 -2.60 -0.38 -13.53
CA LEU A 174 -3.07 1.00 -13.63
C LEU A 174 -3.28 1.68 -12.26
N GLU A 175 -3.02 2.97 -12.14
CA GLU A 175 -3.42 3.70 -10.92
C GLU A 175 -4.94 3.73 -10.77
N GLY A 176 -5.45 3.44 -9.57
CA GLY A 176 -6.89 3.38 -9.33
C GLY A 176 -7.60 4.73 -9.39
N ILE A 177 -8.90 4.73 -9.72
CA ILE A 177 -9.75 5.94 -9.80
C ILE A 177 -9.83 6.73 -8.49
N ALA A 178 -9.50 6.11 -7.35
CA ALA A 178 -9.42 6.80 -6.06
C ALA A 178 -8.39 7.95 -6.07
N SER A 179 -7.41 7.92 -6.98
CA SER A 179 -6.48 9.04 -7.23
C SER A 179 -7.10 10.22 -8.00
N GLY A 180 -8.37 10.11 -8.41
CA GLY A 180 -9.14 11.15 -9.07
C GLY A 180 -9.15 11.06 -10.60
N THR A 181 -10.08 11.78 -11.22
CA THR A 181 -10.30 11.78 -12.68
C THR A 181 -9.21 12.49 -13.49
N ALA A 182 -8.29 13.19 -12.83
CA ALA A 182 -7.08 13.69 -13.47
C ALA A 182 -6.02 12.59 -13.69
N VAL A 183 -6.17 11.44 -13.02
CA VAL A 183 -5.23 10.31 -13.05
C VAL A 183 -5.82 9.13 -13.80
N PHE A 184 -7.08 8.79 -13.53
CA PHE A 184 -7.78 7.72 -14.22
C PHE A 184 -9.14 8.24 -14.71
N LYS A 185 -9.33 8.28 -16.02
CA LYS A 185 -10.53 8.84 -16.66
C LYS A 185 -10.96 7.95 -17.81
N LEU A 186 -12.26 7.65 -17.87
CA LEU A 186 -12.86 6.86 -18.95
C LEU A 186 -13.91 7.72 -19.65
N ASP A 187 -13.66 8.07 -20.90
CA ASP A 187 -14.59 8.83 -21.73
C ASP A 187 -15.29 7.90 -22.74
N ASN A 188 -16.55 8.19 -23.04
CA ASN A 188 -17.23 7.55 -24.15
C ASN A 188 -16.86 8.21 -25.50
N SER A 189 -17.37 7.65 -26.60
CA SER A 189 -17.18 8.19 -27.96
C SER A 189 -17.64 9.64 -28.16
N GLY A 190 -18.42 10.21 -27.23
CA GLY A 190 -18.85 11.61 -27.23
C GLY A 190 -17.95 12.54 -26.39
N GLY A 191 -16.83 12.05 -25.86
CA GLY A 191 -15.93 12.81 -24.99
C GLY A 191 -16.49 13.10 -23.60
N THR A 192 -17.54 12.38 -23.19
CA THR A 192 -18.16 12.53 -21.87
C THR A 192 -17.58 11.50 -20.90
N ASN A 193 -17.13 11.99 -19.74
CA ASN A 193 -16.61 11.12 -18.68
C ASN A 193 -17.70 10.19 -18.16
N MET A 194 -17.43 8.89 -18.21
CA MET A 194 -18.33 7.83 -17.80
C MET A 194 -18.42 7.75 -16.26
N PRO A 195 -19.63 7.81 -15.67
CA PRO A 195 -19.80 7.67 -14.24
C PRO A 195 -19.25 6.32 -13.74
N GLY A 196 -18.47 6.34 -12.65
CA GLY A 196 -17.89 5.13 -12.05
C GLY A 196 -18.90 4.11 -11.50
N THR A 197 -20.20 4.41 -11.54
CA THR A 197 -21.27 3.44 -11.24
C THR A 197 -21.66 2.57 -12.42
N MET A 198 -21.25 2.93 -13.64
CA MET A 198 -21.61 2.21 -14.88
C MET A 198 -20.59 1.15 -15.28
N TRP A 199 -19.44 1.11 -14.60
CA TRP A 199 -18.34 0.23 -14.92
C TRP A 199 -17.51 -0.10 -13.68
N THR A 200 -16.76 -1.19 -13.75
CA THR A 200 -15.73 -1.58 -12.78
C THR A 200 -14.41 -1.78 -13.51
N ALA A 201 -13.29 -1.59 -12.81
CA ALA A 201 -11.96 -1.80 -13.37
C ALA A 201 -11.20 -2.86 -12.60
N ASP A 202 -10.57 -3.76 -13.34
CA ASP A 202 -9.45 -4.60 -12.89
C ASP A 202 -8.16 -3.90 -13.31
N TYR A 203 -7.65 -3.06 -12.42
CA TYR A 203 -6.45 -2.26 -12.67
C TYR A 203 -5.19 -3.08 -12.95
N PRO A 204 -4.90 -4.20 -12.24
CA PRO A 204 -3.77 -5.07 -12.57
C PRO A 204 -3.81 -5.58 -14.02
N ARG A 205 -4.98 -6.01 -14.50
CA ARG A 205 -5.14 -6.60 -15.85
C ARG A 205 -5.46 -5.59 -16.94
N GLY A 206 -5.70 -4.32 -16.60
CA GLY A 206 -6.11 -3.31 -17.57
C GLY A 206 -7.50 -3.56 -18.16
N MET A 207 -8.40 -4.19 -17.41
CA MET A 207 -9.71 -4.59 -17.92
C MET A 207 -10.82 -3.72 -17.32
N ILE A 208 -11.73 -3.24 -18.17
CA ILE A 208 -12.91 -2.48 -17.76
C ILE A 208 -14.15 -3.30 -18.09
N SER A 209 -15.03 -3.50 -17.11
CA SER A 209 -16.30 -4.21 -17.28
C SER A 209 -17.46 -3.25 -17.08
N PHE A 210 -18.35 -3.14 -18.07
CA PHE A 210 -19.54 -2.30 -18.03
C PHE A 210 -20.75 -3.08 -17.52
N VAL A 211 -21.63 -2.38 -16.80
CA VAL A 211 -22.89 -2.95 -16.28
C VAL A 211 -23.82 -3.32 -17.43
N ASN A 212 -23.89 -2.48 -18.46
CA ASN A 212 -24.75 -2.65 -19.63
C ASN A 212 -23.93 -2.94 -20.89
N ASP A 213 -24.60 -3.52 -21.88
CA ASP A 213 -24.03 -3.63 -23.21
C ASP A 213 -23.76 -2.25 -23.82
N THR A 214 -22.58 -2.07 -24.37
CA THR A 214 -22.12 -0.84 -25.01
C THR A 214 -22.31 -0.85 -26.52
N LEU A 215 -22.74 -1.99 -27.08
CA LEU A 215 -22.87 -2.22 -28.53
C LEU A 215 -21.53 -2.05 -29.28
N GLY A 216 -20.40 -2.19 -28.58
CA GLY A 216 -19.06 -2.04 -29.16
C GLY A 216 -18.67 -0.58 -29.41
N SER A 217 -19.29 0.37 -28.71
CA SER A 217 -18.93 1.78 -28.79
C SER A 217 -17.47 2.01 -28.39
N SER A 218 -16.80 2.95 -29.04
CA SER A 218 -15.42 3.33 -28.68
C SER A 218 -15.37 3.96 -27.29
N MET A 219 -14.38 3.56 -26.50
CA MET A 219 -14.15 4.03 -25.13
C MET A 219 -12.69 4.46 -25.01
N MET A 220 -12.46 5.66 -24.47
CA MET A 220 -11.14 6.28 -24.36
C MET A 220 -10.70 6.30 -22.91
N LEU A 221 -9.53 5.75 -22.61
CA LEU A 221 -8.94 5.70 -21.27
C LEU A 221 -7.74 6.65 -21.18
N THR A 222 -7.75 7.51 -20.17
CA THR A 222 -6.57 8.27 -19.73
C THR A 222 -6.13 7.71 -18.39
N GLY A 223 -4.84 7.42 -18.25
CA GLY A 223 -4.35 6.63 -17.13
C GLY A 223 -2.86 6.76 -16.87
N ARG A 224 -2.43 6.12 -15.79
CA ARG A 224 -1.03 5.89 -15.44
C ARG A 224 -0.81 4.40 -15.22
N SER A 225 0.19 3.83 -15.87
CA SER A 225 0.62 2.45 -15.71
C SER A 225 1.97 2.40 -15.01
N TYR A 226 2.28 1.30 -14.33
CA TYR A 226 3.52 1.11 -13.59
C TYR A 226 4.17 -0.23 -13.93
N ASP A 227 5.48 -0.20 -14.17
CA ASP A 227 6.29 -1.42 -14.25
C ASP A 227 6.70 -1.88 -12.85
N LEU A 228 5.90 -2.80 -12.30
CA LEU A 228 6.16 -3.43 -10.99
C LEU A 228 7.47 -4.21 -10.96
N ASN A 229 7.86 -4.83 -12.07
CA ASN A 229 9.07 -5.65 -12.13
C ASN A 229 10.32 -4.75 -12.11
N ALA A 230 10.34 -3.68 -12.90
CA ALA A 230 11.42 -2.70 -12.86
C ALA A 230 11.56 -2.05 -11.48
N ALA A 231 10.44 -1.66 -10.86
CA ALA A 231 10.43 -1.12 -9.52
C ALA A 231 10.94 -2.13 -8.48
N ALA A 232 10.53 -3.40 -8.59
CA ALA A 232 10.99 -4.46 -7.69
C ALA A 232 12.50 -4.71 -7.82
N ALA A 233 13.03 -4.72 -9.04
CA ALA A 233 14.46 -4.85 -9.29
C ALA A 233 15.26 -3.72 -8.60
N GLU A 234 14.77 -2.47 -8.67
CA GLU A 234 15.43 -1.33 -8.02
C GLU A 234 15.37 -1.43 -6.48
N VAL A 235 14.23 -1.83 -5.92
CA VAL A 235 14.11 -2.07 -4.47
C VAL A 235 15.10 -3.14 -4.00
N TRP A 236 15.23 -4.25 -4.73
CA TRP A 236 16.21 -5.29 -4.42
C TRP A 236 17.67 -4.80 -4.50
N ARG A 237 17.99 -3.91 -5.46
CA ARG A 237 19.30 -3.25 -5.54
C ARG A 237 19.56 -2.34 -4.34
N TYR A 238 18.55 -1.62 -3.86
CA TYR A 238 18.66 -0.84 -2.64
C TYR A 238 18.84 -1.73 -1.39
N LYS A 239 18.12 -2.86 -1.30
CA LYS A 239 18.33 -3.86 -0.24
C LYS A 239 19.75 -4.43 -0.30
N LEU A 240 20.28 -4.72 -1.49
CA LEU A 240 21.67 -5.15 -1.68
C LEU A 240 22.68 -4.10 -1.18
N ALA A 241 22.46 -2.82 -1.50
CA ALA A 241 23.32 -1.73 -1.03
C ALA A 241 23.29 -1.61 0.51
N ASN A 242 22.15 -1.88 1.15
CA ASN A 242 22.06 -1.94 2.60
C ASN A 242 22.75 -3.19 3.18
N ALA A 243 22.56 -4.35 2.55
CA ALA A 243 23.19 -5.62 2.94
C ALA A 243 24.72 -5.54 2.97
N ALA A 244 25.33 -4.70 2.12
CA ALA A 244 26.78 -4.48 2.11
C ALA A 244 27.34 -4.02 3.46
N LYS A 245 26.53 -3.38 4.31
CA LYS A 245 26.91 -2.91 5.65
C LYS A 245 26.83 -3.98 6.74
N MET A 246 26.20 -5.13 6.46
CA MET A 246 26.08 -6.21 7.43
C MET A 246 27.43 -6.89 7.68
N TYR A 247 27.52 -7.70 8.72
CA TYR A 247 28.73 -8.47 9.08
C TYR A 247 28.40 -9.96 9.12
N THR A 248 29.41 -10.79 8.88
CA THR A 248 29.33 -12.25 9.03
C THR A 248 29.68 -12.61 10.46
N PHE A 249 28.89 -13.47 11.09
CA PHE A 249 29.16 -13.93 12.46
C PHE A 249 28.76 -15.40 12.62
N SER A 250 29.25 -16.04 13.69
CA SER A 250 28.87 -17.41 14.06
C SER A 250 28.43 -17.42 15.52
N ALA A 251 27.36 -18.15 15.81
CA ALA A 251 26.79 -18.28 17.15
C ALA A 251 26.18 -19.68 17.32
N GLY A 252 26.43 -20.32 18.46
CA GLY A 252 25.78 -21.60 18.81
C GLY A 252 26.01 -22.75 17.82
N GLY A 253 27.15 -22.80 17.13
CA GLY A 253 27.45 -23.81 16.10
C GLY A 253 26.83 -23.54 14.72
N GLN A 254 26.16 -22.39 14.54
CA GLN A 254 25.65 -21.92 13.26
C GLN A 254 26.50 -20.75 12.75
N SER A 255 26.70 -20.67 11.44
CA SER A 255 27.40 -19.58 10.78
C SER A 255 26.43 -18.83 9.88
N PHE A 256 26.34 -17.51 10.08
CA PHE A 256 25.47 -16.62 9.31
C PHE A 256 26.33 -15.80 8.36
N GLN A 257 26.27 -16.16 7.07
CA GLN A 257 27.09 -15.52 6.05
C GLN A 257 26.33 -14.37 5.41
N ARG A 258 26.86 -13.15 5.54
CA ARG A 258 26.36 -11.97 4.81
C ARG A 258 26.25 -12.22 3.31
N ARG A 259 27.19 -13.02 2.79
CA ARG A 259 27.31 -13.33 1.37
C ARG A 259 26.02 -13.91 0.79
N GLU A 260 25.38 -14.83 1.51
CA GLU A 260 24.13 -15.48 1.07
C GLU A 260 23.01 -14.45 0.88
N PHE A 261 22.86 -13.53 1.83
CA PHE A 261 21.85 -12.47 1.72
C PHE A 261 22.16 -11.51 0.55
N THR A 262 23.42 -11.12 0.37
CA THR A 262 23.81 -10.27 -0.76
C THR A 262 23.63 -10.97 -2.11
N GLU A 263 23.89 -12.28 -2.20
CA GLU A 263 23.68 -13.05 -3.41
C GLU A 263 22.19 -13.20 -3.71
N ASN A 264 21.34 -13.44 -2.70
CA ASN A 264 19.89 -13.45 -2.86
C ASN A 264 19.35 -12.12 -3.37
N CYS A 265 19.75 -10.98 -2.77
CA CYS A 265 19.30 -9.67 -3.25
C CYS A 265 19.75 -9.39 -4.69
N ARG A 266 20.95 -9.82 -5.08
CA ARG A 266 21.44 -9.69 -6.46
C ARG A 266 20.61 -10.55 -7.41
N TYR A 267 20.40 -11.82 -7.07
CA TYR A 267 19.62 -12.75 -7.88
C TYR A 267 18.19 -12.24 -8.11
N MET A 268 17.53 -11.76 -7.06
CA MET A 268 16.18 -11.20 -7.17
C MET A 268 16.14 -9.91 -8.00
N ALA A 269 17.16 -9.06 -7.89
CA ALA A 269 17.26 -7.87 -8.75
C ALA A 269 17.40 -8.25 -10.23
N GLU A 270 18.27 -9.20 -10.56
CA GLU A 270 18.48 -9.70 -11.93
C GLU A 270 17.22 -10.41 -12.47
N TYR A 271 16.55 -11.20 -11.63
CA TYR A 271 15.30 -11.88 -11.98
C TYR A 271 14.20 -10.90 -12.39
N TYR A 272 13.93 -9.88 -11.56
CA TYR A 272 12.90 -8.89 -11.86
C TYR A 272 13.30 -7.95 -12.99
N GLU A 273 14.60 -7.64 -13.15
CA GLU A 273 15.09 -6.89 -14.31
C GLU A 273 14.84 -7.67 -15.61
N GLY A 274 15.03 -9.00 -15.62
CA GLY A 274 14.72 -9.84 -16.77
C GLY A 274 13.22 -9.93 -17.12
N LEU A 275 12.34 -9.59 -16.18
CA LEU A 275 10.88 -9.53 -16.37
C LEU A 275 10.35 -8.11 -16.63
N ALA A 276 11.19 -7.10 -16.51
CA ALA A 276 10.81 -5.71 -16.73
C ALA A 276 10.50 -5.46 -18.21
N ALA A 277 9.63 -4.48 -18.47
CA ALA A 277 9.32 -4.06 -19.83
C ALA A 277 10.58 -3.46 -20.50
N PRO A 278 10.77 -3.69 -21.81
CA PRO A 278 11.92 -3.13 -22.51
C PRO A 278 11.84 -1.61 -22.51
N THR A 279 12.95 -0.95 -22.16
CA THR A 279 13.04 0.51 -22.28
C THR A 279 13.23 0.89 -23.75
N ILE A 280 12.23 1.55 -24.33
CA ILE A 280 12.31 2.06 -25.70
C ILE A 280 12.85 3.48 -25.66
N VAL A 281 14.01 3.70 -26.29
CA VAL A 281 14.58 5.04 -26.45
C VAL A 281 14.39 5.47 -27.90
N SER A 282 13.59 6.52 -28.12
CA SER A 282 13.47 7.14 -29.45
C SER A 282 14.66 8.06 -29.68
N LEU A 283 15.52 7.69 -30.63
CA LEU A 283 16.63 8.53 -31.07
C LEU A 283 16.13 9.44 -32.19
N TYR A 284 15.88 10.71 -31.88
CA TYR A 284 15.61 11.71 -32.90
C TYR A 284 16.91 12.06 -33.62
N ARG A 285 16.95 11.80 -34.93
CA ARG A 285 18.08 12.17 -35.78
C ARG A 285 17.79 13.56 -36.38
N GLY A 286 18.48 14.57 -35.88
CA GLY A 286 18.25 15.98 -36.24
C GLY A 286 18.79 16.42 -37.60
N ASP A 287 19.13 15.51 -38.51
CA ASP A 287 19.69 15.82 -39.83
C ASP A 287 18.66 15.85 -40.97
N SER A 288 17.35 15.75 -40.66
CA SER A 288 16.28 16.06 -41.61
C SER A 288 15.63 17.40 -41.26
N ILE A 289 16.32 18.50 -41.62
CA ILE A 289 15.70 19.83 -41.76
C ILE A 289 15.37 19.99 -43.26
N PRO A 290 14.12 20.30 -43.65
CA PRO A 290 13.73 20.48 -45.05
C PRO A 290 14.43 21.66 -45.74
#